data_AF-A0A9X2Q0W2-F1
#
_entry.id   AF-A0A9X2Q0W2-F1
#
_cell.length_a   1.000
_cell.length_b   1.000
_cell.length_c   1.000
_cell.angle_alpha   90.00
_cell.angle_beta   90.00
_cell.angle_gamma   90.00
#
_symmetry.space_group_name_H-M   'P 1'
#
loop_
_entity.id
_entity.type
_entity.pdbx_description
1 polymer ?
#
loop_
_entity_poly.entity_id
_entity_poly.type
_entity_poly.pdbx_seq_one_letter_code
_entity_poly.pdbx_strand_id
1 'polypeptide(L)'
;MAPEYDSDFRAHPEAYRYDSSEQGVFKVQPYKDELLPDWGFKDEAAAEAAVEALREAYERYRAADDFVGMDMARKYLQMGFTRAMRYAKYPGGRKYEDDGTEREPEQWADPEKRAAAVVFRNAWQALTDDPAYERLKEHHQNEVYDPAASPMVD
;
A
#
# COMPACT_ATOMS: atom_id res chain seq x y z
N MET A 1 -6.43 -13.56 -8.45
CA MET A 1 -5.27 -12.69 -8.22
C MET A 1 -4.13 -13.20 -9.10
N ALA A 2 -3.30 -12.32 -9.65
CA ALA A 2 -2.07 -12.76 -10.30
C ALA A 2 -1.21 -13.53 -9.28
N PRO A 3 -0.41 -14.52 -9.71
CA PRO A 3 0.45 -15.26 -8.79
C PRO A 3 1.44 -14.31 -8.11
N GLU A 4 1.80 -14.66 -6.88
CA GLU A 4 2.91 -14.06 -6.15
C GLU A 4 4.23 -14.32 -6.88
N TYR A 5 5.25 -13.51 -6.56
CA TYR A 5 6.60 -13.85 -6.99
C TYR A 5 7.11 -15.01 -6.14
N ASP A 6 7.83 -15.94 -6.78
CA ASP A 6 8.51 -17.05 -6.11
C ASP A 6 9.83 -16.56 -5.47
N SER A 7 9.74 -15.60 -4.56
CA SER A 7 10.88 -15.01 -3.84
C SER A 7 10.46 -14.47 -2.48
N ASP A 8 11.31 -14.67 -1.48
CA ASP A 8 11.22 -14.00 -0.18
C ASP A 8 11.97 -12.66 -0.27
N PHE A 9 11.24 -11.55 -0.37
CA PHE A 9 11.83 -10.22 -0.49
C PHE A 9 12.39 -9.66 0.82
N ARG A 10 12.19 -10.34 1.95
CA ARG A 10 12.91 -10.04 3.18
C ARG A 10 14.31 -10.65 3.15
N ALA A 11 14.42 -11.88 2.66
CA ALA A 11 15.70 -12.55 2.47
C ALA A 11 16.49 -11.99 1.27
N HIS A 12 15.77 -11.56 0.23
CA HIS A 12 16.31 -11.03 -1.03
C HIS A 12 15.78 -9.61 -1.32
N PRO A 13 16.14 -8.61 -0.49
CA PRO A 13 15.69 -7.24 -0.72
C PRO A 13 16.16 -6.72 -2.09
N GLU A 14 17.34 -7.12 -2.58
CA GLU A 14 17.87 -6.73 -3.90
C GLU A 14 16.93 -7.01 -5.07
N ALA A 15 16.06 -8.01 -4.94
CA ALA A 15 15.07 -8.36 -5.95
C ALA A 15 13.87 -7.39 -5.98
N TYR A 16 13.73 -6.54 -4.97
CA TYR A 16 12.61 -5.60 -4.84
C TYR A 16 12.82 -4.35 -5.70
N ARG A 17 11.98 -4.16 -6.71
CA ARG A 17 11.96 -2.92 -7.49
C ARG A 17 10.98 -1.92 -6.88
N TYR A 18 11.51 -0.80 -6.38
CA TYR A 18 10.69 0.31 -5.88
C TYR A 18 9.86 0.96 -7.00
N ASP A 19 8.62 1.29 -6.69
CA ASP A 19 7.74 2.15 -7.49
C ASP A 19 6.82 2.97 -6.57
N SER A 20 6.39 4.16 -6.98
CA SER A 20 5.60 5.05 -6.10
C SER A 20 4.10 4.70 -6.00
N SER A 21 3.60 3.79 -6.83
CA SER A 21 2.22 3.33 -6.86
C SER A 21 1.96 2.19 -5.86
N GLU A 22 0.74 1.64 -5.88
CA GLU A 22 0.34 0.46 -5.11
C GLU A 22 0.61 -0.87 -5.84
N GLN A 23 1.33 -0.85 -6.97
CA GLN A 23 1.59 -2.07 -7.74
C GLN A 23 2.42 -3.08 -6.93
N GLY A 24 2.09 -4.36 -7.10
CA GLY A 24 2.82 -5.46 -6.47
C GLY A 24 2.49 -5.76 -5.01
N VAL A 25 1.68 -4.96 -4.30
CA VAL A 25 1.37 -5.19 -2.86
C VAL A 25 0.80 -6.59 -2.54
N PHE A 26 0.15 -7.22 -3.51
CA PHE A 26 -0.40 -8.57 -3.38
C PHE A 26 0.55 -9.68 -3.86
N LYS A 27 1.80 -9.36 -4.20
CA LYS A 27 2.77 -10.30 -4.79
C LYS A 27 4.08 -10.41 -4.01
N VAL A 28 4.37 -9.47 -3.12
CA VAL A 28 5.64 -9.37 -2.39
C VAL A 28 5.51 -10.08 -1.05
N GLN A 29 6.08 -11.28 -0.96
CA GLN A 29 6.14 -12.06 0.27
C GLN A 29 7.43 -11.77 1.05
N PRO A 30 7.42 -11.88 2.39
CA PRO A 30 6.31 -12.30 3.27
C PRO A 30 5.33 -11.16 3.63
N TYR A 31 5.62 -9.92 3.24
CA TYR A 31 4.92 -8.74 3.72
C TYR A 31 3.43 -8.72 3.38
N LYS A 32 3.04 -9.29 2.23
CA LYS A 32 1.63 -9.45 1.90
C LYS A 32 0.89 -10.26 2.97
N ASP A 33 1.40 -11.41 3.38
CA ASP A 33 0.74 -12.24 4.40
C ASP A 33 0.76 -11.59 5.79
N GLU A 34 1.75 -10.72 6.06
CA GLU A 34 1.84 -9.98 7.33
C GLU A 34 0.92 -8.75 7.38
N LEU A 35 0.65 -8.08 6.25
CA LEU A 35 -0.09 -6.81 6.22
C LEU A 35 -1.53 -6.96 5.73
N LEU A 36 -1.81 -7.89 4.84
CA LEU A 36 -3.13 -8.07 4.25
C LEU A 36 -4.23 -8.42 5.28
N PRO A 37 -3.98 -9.26 6.30
CA PRO A 37 -5.01 -9.60 7.29
C PRO A 37 -5.53 -8.38 8.08
N ASP A 38 -4.66 -7.41 8.31
CA ASP A 38 -4.97 -6.18 9.05
C ASP A 38 -5.48 -5.06 8.15
N TRP A 39 -5.46 -5.26 6.82
CA TRP A 39 -5.86 -4.27 5.85
C TRP A 39 -7.33 -4.40 5.45
N GLY A 40 -8.13 -3.38 5.76
CA GLY A 40 -9.51 -3.28 5.31
C GLY A 40 -10.21 -2.06 5.89
N PHE A 41 -11.37 -1.72 5.34
CA PHE A 41 -12.24 -0.69 5.92
C PHE A 41 -13.70 -0.96 5.57
N LYS A 42 -14.55 -0.89 6.60
CA LYS A 42 -16.00 -0.84 6.46
C LYS A 42 -16.52 0.56 6.77
N ASP A 43 -15.94 1.22 7.75
CA ASP A 43 -16.26 2.54 8.26
C ASP A 43 -14.97 3.22 8.75
N GLU A 44 -15.10 4.42 9.32
CA GLU A 44 -13.96 5.18 9.86
C GLU A 44 -13.21 4.42 10.96
N ALA A 45 -13.93 3.81 11.91
CA ALA A 45 -13.32 3.07 13.02
C ALA A 45 -12.51 1.85 12.53
N ALA A 46 -13.03 1.11 11.54
CA ALA A 46 -12.27 0.04 10.91
C ALA A 46 -11.01 0.56 10.18
N ALA A 47 -11.09 1.74 9.56
CA ALA A 47 -9.92 2.36 8.92
C ALA A 47 -8.87 2.80 9.95
N GLU A 48 -9.29 3.36 11.09
CA GLU A 48 -8.38 3.70 12.20
C GLU A 48 -7.64 2.46 12.72
N ALA A 49 -8.37 1.36 12.95
CA ALA A 49 -7.77 0.10 13.39
C ALA A 49 -6.77 -0.47 12.37
N ALA A 50 -7.12 -0.45 11.07
CA ALA A 50 -6.23 -0.88 10.01
C ALA A 50 -4.99 0.01 9.90
N VAL A 51 -5.15 1.33 10.00
CA VAL A 51 -4.03 2.28 9.99
C VAL A 51 -3.08 2.03 11.16
N GLU A 52 -3.61 1.82 12.37
CA GLU A 52 -2.78 1.56 13.55
C GLU A 52 -1.94 0.29 13.36
N ALA A 53 -2.56 -0.82 12.96
CA ALA A 53 -1.85 -2.08 12.72
C ALA A 53 -0.74 -1.95 11.64
N LEU A 54 -1.03 -1.23 10.55
CA LEU A 54 -0.04 -0.99 9.48
C LEU A 54 1.11 -0.08 9.95
N ARG A 55 0.84 0.89 10.84
CA ARG A 55 1.88 1.72 11.44
C ARG A 55 2.74 0.94 12.42
N GLU A 56 2.15 0.07 13.25
CA GLU A 56 2.90 -0.83 14.11
C GLU A 56 3.81 -1.76 13.30
N ALA A 57 3.30 -2.31 12.18
CA ALA A 57 4.11 -3.10 11.26
C ALA A 57 5.26 -2.28 10.66
N TYR A 58 4.99 -1.05 10.21
CA TYR A 58 6.00 -0.15 9.69
C TYR A 58 7.11 0.14 10.71
N GLU A 59 6.76 0.45 11.97
CA GLU A 59 7.78 0.70 13.01
C GLU A 59 8.63 -0.55 13.29
N ARG A 60 8.06 -1.75 13.21
CA ARG A 60 8.83 -3.01 13.30
C ARG A 60 9.83 -3.13 12.16
N TYR A 61 9.43 -2.88 10.92
CA TYR A 61 10.34 -2.93 9.77
C TYR A 61 11.41 -1.83 9.85
N ARG A 62 11.01 -0.63 10.24
CA ARG A 62 11.91 0.51 10.45
C ARG A 62 12.98 0.21 11.49
N ALA A 63 12.60 -0.39 12.62
CA ALA A 63 13.55 -0.81 13.65
C ALA A 63 14.54 -1.90 13.17
N ALA A 64 14.20 -2.61 12.11
CA ALA A 64 15.06 -3.61 11.47
C ALA A 64 15.81 -3.08 10.23
N ASP A 65 15.71 -1.77 9.92
CA ASP A 65 16.18 -1.16 8.66
C ASP A 65 15.67 -1.92 7.40
N ASP A 66 14.49 -2.53 7.50
CA ASP A 66 13.84 -3.30 6.43
C ASP A 66 13.03 -2.37 5.51
N PHE A 67 13.70 -1.88 4.47
CA PHE A 67 13.08 -0.98 3.50
C PHE A 67 11.86 -1.60 2.79
N VAL A 68 11.94 -2.87 2.39
CA VAL A 68 10.87 -3.50 1.61
C VAL A 68 9.60 -3.61 2.45
N GLY A 69 9.74 -4.01 3.72
CA GLY A 69 8.62 -4.01 4.66
C GLY A 69 8.04 -2.62 4.88
N MET A 70 8.90 -1.60 5.04
CA MET A 70 8.46 -0.21 5.18
C MET A 70 7.65 0.28 3.96
N ASP A 71 8.13 0.03 2.74
CA ASP A 71 7.40 0.43 1.52
C ASP A 71 6.12 -0.37 1.33
N MET A 72 6.09 -1.66 1.69
CA MET A 72 4.84 -2.43 1.68
C MET A 72 3.80 -1.82 2.61
N ALA A 73 4.14 -1.54 3.87
CA ALA A 73 3.21 -0.88 4.78
C ALA A 73 2.71 0.48 4.24
N ARG A 74 3.61 1.30 3.68
CA ARG A 74 3.25 2.57 3.01
C ARG A 74 2.28 2.35 1.84
N LYS A 75 2.53 1.36 0.97
CA LYS A 75 1.66 1.05 -0.18
C LYS A 75 0.30 0.50 0.24
N TYR A 76 0.23 -0.29 1.31
CA TYR A 76 -1.06 -0.72 1.87
C TYR A 76 -1.88 0.48 2.37
N LEU A 77 -1.26 1.49 2.99
CA LEU A 77 -1.94 2.74 3.34
C LEU A 77 -2.40 3.52 2.09
N GLN A 78 -1.54 3.62 1.07
CA GLN A 78 -1.91 4.23 -0.22
C GLN A 78 -3.12 3.53 -0.84
N MET A 79 -3.13 2.20 -0.84
CA MET A 79 -4.23 1.38 -1.35
C MET A 79 -5.50 1.54 -0.52
N GLY A 80 -5.37 1.72 0.79
CA GLY A 80 -6.49 2.05 1.67
C GLY A 80 -7.14 3.37 1.26
N PHE A 81 -6.33 4.41 1.01
CA PHE A 81 -6.80 5.70 0.52
C PHE A 81 -7.46 5.61 -0.86
N THR A 82 -6.80 4.99 -1.85
CA THR A 82 -7.32 4.91 -3.22
C THR A 82 -8.65 4.15 -3.26
N ARG A 83 -8.75 3.04 -2.51
CA ARG A 83 -9.97 2.24 -2.43
C ARG A 83 -11.06 2.98 -1.65
N ALA A 84 -10.77 3.57 -0.48
CA ALA A 84 -11.77 4.31 0.28
C ALA A 84 -12.32 5.52 -0.50
N MET A 85 -11.45 6.27 -1.18
CA MET A 85 -11.88 7.36 -2.07
C MET A 85 -12.74 6.88 -3.24
N ARG A 86 -12.48 5.69 -3.79
CA ARG A 86 -13.33 5.10 -4.82
C ARG A 86 -14.74 4.86 -4.29
N TYR A 87 -14.88 4.26 -3.12
CA TYR A 87 -16.20 4.02 -2.50
C TYR A 87 -16.90 5.33 -2.09
N ALA A 88 -16.14 6.36 -1.70
CA ALA A 88 -16.70 7.68 -1.38
C ALA A 88 -17.26 8.42 -2.60
N LYS A 89 -16.71 8.16 -3.79
CA LYS A 89 -17.09 8.81 -5.06
C LYS A 89 -18.09 8.03 -5.90
N TYR A 90 -18.11 6.70 -5.74
CA TYR A 90 -18.92 5.81 -6.55
C TYR A 90 -19.75 4.94 -5.61
N PRO A 91 -21.08 5.12 -5.55
CA PRO A 91 -21.94 4.25 -4.75
C PRO A 91 -21.68 2.78 -5.05
N GLY A 92 -21.48 1.98 -4.01
CA GLY A 92 -21.10 0.56 -4.11
C GLY A 92 -19.69 0.29 -4.65
N GLY A 93 -18.87 1.32 -4.87
CA GLY A 93 -17.52 1.22 -5.43
C GLY A 93 -17.46 0.94 -6.93
N ARG A 94 -18.61 0.94 -7.64
CA ARG A 94 -18.67 0.64 -9.07
C ARG A 94 -18.28 1.88 -9.88
N LYS A 95 -17.03 1.89 -10.33
CA LYS A 95 -16.44 2.96 -11.16
C LYS A 95 -16.79 2.84 -12.65
N TYR A 96 -16.97 1.63 -13.16
CA TYR A 96 -17.23 1.36 -14.57
C TYR A 96 -18.58 0.66 -14.75
N GLU A 97 -19.28 0.98 -15.82
CA GLU A 97 -20.42 0.20 -16.32
C GLU A 97 -19.92 -1.10 -16.97
N ASP A 98 -20.84 -2.01 -17.30
CA ASP A 98 -20.49 -3.33 -17.85
C ASP A 98 -19.83 -3.26 -19.24
N ASP A 99 -20.04 -2.16 -19.96
CA ASP A 99 -19.42 -1.87 -21.27
C ASP A 99 -18.04 -1.20 -21.14
N GLY A 100 -17.56 -0.96 -19.92
CA GLY A 100 -16.29 -0.30 -19.64
C GLY A 100 -16.35 1.22 -19.58
N THR A 101 -17.53 1.83 -19.76
CA THR A 101 -17.71 3.28 -19.63
C THR A 101 -17.48 3.71 -18.18
N GLU A 102 -16.63 4.71 -17.96
CA GLU A 102 -16.42 5.29 -16.63
C GLU A 102 -17.66 6.07 -16.20
N ARG A 103 -18.18 5.74 -15.02
CA ARG A 103 -19.33 6.45 -14.42
C ARG A 103 -18.90 7.83 -13.98
N GLU A 104 -19.84 8.77 -13.98
CA GLU A 104 -19.61 10.08 -13.38
C GLU A 104 -19.47 9.93 -11.86
N PRO A 105 -18.43 10.53 -11.24
CA PRO A 105 -18.26 10.47 -9.80
C PRO A 105 -19.35 11.31 -9.11
N GLU A 106 -20.04 10.70 -8.17
CA GLU A 106 -20.94 11.40 -7.24
C GLU A 106 -20.09 11.94 -6.08
N GLN A 107 -19.76 13.23 -6.11
CA GLN A 107 -18.92 13.82 -5.07
C GLN A 107 -19.54 13.64 -3.68
N TRP A 108 -18.81 12.92 -2.83
CA TRP A 108 -19.14 12.72 -1.41
C TRP A 108 -20.43 11.96 -1.17
N ALA A 109 -20.76 11.02 -2.06
CA ALA A 109 -21.93 10.15 -1.92
C ALA A 109 -21.94 9.37 -0.60
N ASP A 110 -20.76 9.03 -0.07
CA ASP A 110 -20.61 8.32 1.20
C ASP A 110 -19.62 9.05 2.14
N PRO A 111 -20.12 9.76 3.17
CA PRO A 111 -19.27 10.51 4.10
C PRO A 111 -18.44 9.60 5.01
N GLU A 112 -18.89 8.38 5.32
CA GLU A 112 -18.11 7.44 6.14
C GLU A 112 -16.90 6.92 5.37
N LYS A 113 -17.07 6.60 4.08
CA LYS A 113 -15.95 6.20 3.20
C LYS A 113 -14.98 7.33 2.97
N ARG A 114 -15.48 8.58 2.91
CA ARG A 114 -14.63 9.77 2.87
C ARG A 114 -13.78 9.90 4.13
N ALA A 115 -14.39 9.73 5.31
CA ALA A 115 -13.68 9.81 6.58
C ALA A 115 -12.57 8.73 6.65
N ALA A 116 -12.90 7.48 6.32
CA ALA A 116 -11.92 6.40 6.19
C ALA A 116 -10.78 6.75 5.21
N ALA A 117 -11.09 7.36 4.07
CA ALA A 117 -10.07 7.78 3.11
C ALA A 117 -9.12 8.85 3.69
N VAL A 118 -9.64 9.80 4.47
CA VAL A 118 -8.81 10.82 5.13
C VAL A 118 -7.87 10.17 6.14
N VAL A 119 -8.34 9.21 6.92
CA VAL A 119 -7.53 8.44 7.89
C VAL A 119 -6.35 7.75 7.18
N PHE A 120 -6.61 6.99 6.11
CA PHE A 120 -5.53 6.38 5.32
C PHE A 120 -4.59 7.39 4.68
N ARG A 121 -5.12 8.49 4.12
CA ARG A 121 -4.30 9.52 3.45
C ARG A 121 -3.30 10.13 4.43
N ASN A 122 -3.75 10.51 5.63
CA ASN A 122 -2.90 11.15 6.61
C ASN A 122 -1.77 10.22 7.06
N ALA A 123 -2.07 8.95 7.31
CA ALA A 123 -1.06 7.96 7.66
C ALA A 123 -0.09 7.68 6.50
N TRP A 124 -0.61 7.54 5.28
CA TRP A 124 0.21 7.35 4.08
C TRP A 124 1.20 8.50 3.86
N GLN A 125 0.75 9.75 4.01
CA GLN A 125 1.62 10.93 3.93
C GLN A 125 2.66 10.92 5.04
N ALA A 126 2.26 10.64 6.28
CA ALA A 126 3.20 10.57 7.41
C ALA A 126 4.33 9.55 7.18
N LEU A 127 4.04 8.36 6.64
CA LEU A 127 5.08 7.37 6.33
C LEU A 127 5.92 7.73 5.10
N THR A 128 5.32 8.42 4.12
CA THR A 128 6.03 8.90 2.93
C THR A 128 7.05 9.98 3.31
N ASP A 129 6.70 10.83 4.28
CA ASP A 129 7.53 11.95 4.75
C ASP A 129 8.48 11.55 5.91
N ASP A 130 8.56 10.26 6.30
CA ASP A 130 9.53 9.82 7.32
C ASP A 130 10.96 9.89 6.76
N PRO A 131 11.87 10.65 7.38
CA PRO A 131 13.26 10.74 6.94
C PRO A 131 13.99 9.39 6.89
N ALA A 132 13.62 8.44 7.76
CA ALA A 132 14.20 7.09 7.73
C ALA A 132 13.80 6.33 6.46
N TYR A 133 12.55 6.47 6.04
CA TYR A 133 12.05 5.89 4.80
C TYR A 133 12.72 6.50 3.58
N GLU A 134 12.83 7.83 3.52
CA GLU A 134 13.51 8.50 2.40
C GLU A 134 14.95 8.03 2.26
N ARG A 135 15.69 7.98 3.36
CA ARG A 135 17.07 7.49 3.40
C ARG A 135 17.19 6.05 2.93
N LEU A 136 16.36 5.15 3.46
CA LEU A 136 16.42 3.72 3.11
C LEU A 136 15.96 3.46 1.67
N LYS A 137 14.96 4.21 1.18
CA LYS A 137 14.54 4.21 -0.23
C LYS A 137 15.69 4.59 -1.15
N GLU A 138 16.39 5.69 -0.85
CA GLU A 138 17.53 6.14 -1.65
C GLU A 138 18.67 5.11 -1.65
N HIS A 139 19.03 4.58 -0.48
CA HIS A 139 20.03 3.51 -0.38
C HIS A 139 19.61 2.28 -1.20
N HIS A 140 18.33 1.87 -1.08
CA HIS A 140 17.81 0.73 -1.80
C HIS A 140 17.92 0.90 -3.31
N GLN A 141 17.45 2.03 -3.84
CA GLN A 141 17.46 2.30 -5.28
C GLN A 141 18.86 2.41 -5.86
N ASN A 142 19.84 2.92 -5.09
CA ASN A 142 21.18 3.21 -5.58
C ASN A 142 22.18 2.07 -5.36
N GLU A 143 22.02 1.30 -4.29
CA GLU A 143 23.05 0.37 -3.81
C GLU A 143 22.57 -1.07 -3.59
N VAL A 144 21.29 -1.29 -3.32
CA VAL A 144 20.75 -2.63 -2.99
C VAL A 144 20.06 -3.27 -4.18
N TYR A 145 19.24 -2.52 -4.92
CA TYR A 145 18.43 -3.05 -6.00
C TYR A 145 19.30 -3.61 -7.14
N ASP A 146 19.08 -4.89 -7.46
CA ASP A 146 19.72 -5.57 -8.59
C ASP A 146 18.65 -5.98 -9.62
N PRO A 147 18.60 -5.30 -10.78
CA PRO A 147 17.69 -5.66 -11.87
C PRO A 147 17.85 -7.11 -12.35
N ALA A 148 19.03 -7.72 -12.21
CA ALA A 148 19.26 -9.10 -12.62
C ALA A 148 18.67 -10.12 -11.63
N ALA A 149 18.47 -9.73 -10.37
CA ALA A 149 17.83 -10.54 -9.33
C ALA A 149 16.30 -10.35 -9.27
N SER A 150 15.78 -9.27 -9.85
CA SER A 150 14.38 -8.86 -9.72
C SER A 150 13.43 -9.68 -10.61
N PRO A 151 12.44 -10.38 -10.03
CA PRO A 151 11.35 -11.00 -10.79
C PRO A 151 10.26 -9.98 -11.20
N MET A 152 10.38 -8.72 -10.76
CA MET A 152 9.40 -7.66 -11.01
C MET A 152 9.61 -7.08 -12.42
N VAL A 153 9.12 -7.77 -13.45
CA VAL A 153 9.09 -7.28 -14.83
C VAL A 153 8.05 -6.15 -15.03
N ASP A 154 8.27 -5.32 -16.05
CA ASP A 154 7.29 -4.35 -16.58
C ASP A 154 6.12 -5.01 -17.32
#